data_AF-A0A924AGM5-F1
#
_entry.id   AF-A0A924AGM5-F1
#
_cell.length_a   1.000
_cell.length_b   1.000
_cell.length_c   1.000
_cell.angle_alpha   90.00
_cell.angle_beta   90.00
_cell.angle_gamma   90.00
#
_symmetry.space_group_name_H-M   'P 1'
#
loop_
_entity.id
_entity.type
_entity.pdbx_description
1 polymer ?
#
loop_
_entity_poly.entity_id
_entity_poly.type
_entity_poly.pdbx_seq_one_letter_code
_entity_poly.pdbx_strand_id
1 'polypeptide(L)'
;ELDKLVQVMKNNDKLTILVKSHTDNRGSDAYNLELSDRRAKSTVQYIISKGISASMISGKGYGESEPKIDCKVNCTEEEFAVNRRSEFLIVK
;
A
#
# COMPACT_ATOMS: atom_id res chain seq x y z
N GLU A 1 8.94 9.45 -3.56
CA GLU A 1 8.51 8.25 -4.32
C GLU A 1 7.11 8.38 -4.92
N LEU A 2 6.07 8.75 -4.16
CA LEU A 2 4.71 8.93 -4.72
C LEU A 2 4.64 9.92 -5.89
N ASP A 3 5.40 11.02 -5.86
CA ASP A 3 5.44 11.97 -6.98
C ASP A 3 5.97 11.33 -8.28
N LYS A 4 6.91 10.38 -8.20
CA LYS A 4 7.40 9.65 -9.39
C LYS A 4 6.29 8.79 -9.98
N LEU A 5 5.53 8.08 -9.13
CA LEU A 5 4.36 7.32 -9.57
C LEU A 5 3.32 8.23 -10.24
N VAL A 6 3.05 9.40 -9.66
CA VAL A 6 2.15 10.40 -10.25
C VAL A 6 2.63 10.82 -11.64
N GLN A 7 3.93 11.07 -11.84
CA GLN A 7 4.46 11.41 -13.16
C GLN A 7 4.27 10.27 -14.17
N VAL A 8 4.54 9.03 -13.76
CA VAL A 8 4.34 7.85 -14.63
C VAL A 8 2.86 7.70 -15.02
N MET A 9 1.94 7.87 -14.07
CA MET A 9 0.51 7.78 -14.34
C MET A 9 0.00 8.93 -15.22
N LYS A 10 0.54 10.15 -15.06
CA LYS A 10 0.19 11.29 -15.94
C LYS A 10 0.60 11.05 -17.40
N ASN A 11 1.72 10.36 -17.60
CA ASN A 11 2.22 10.05 -18.94
C ASN A 11 1.57 8.82 -19.57
N ASN A 12 0.76 8.07 -18.81
CA ASN A 12 0.12 6.82 -19.26
C ASN A 12 -1.34 6.78 -18.80
N ASP A 13 -2.24 7.34 -19.61
CA ASP A 13 -3.69 7.45 -19.35
C ASP A 13 -4.43 6.10 -19.24
N LYS A 14 -3.86 5.03 -19.78
CA LYS A 14 -4.40 3.66 -19.68
C LYS A 14 -3.96 2.92 -18.42
N LEU A 15 -2.92 3.42 -17.73
CA LEU A 15 -2.32 2.75 -16.59
C LEU A 15 -3.28 2.77 -15.41
N THR A 16 -3.58 1.59 -14.87
CA THR A 16 -4.38 1.46 -13.65
C THR A 16 -3.55 0.82 -12.54
N ILE A 17 -3.57 1.41 -11.35
CA ILE A 17 -2.76 0.98 -10.20
C ILE A 17 -3.64 0.51 -9.04
N LEU A 18 -3.26 -0.61 -8.44
CA LEU A 18 -3.76 -1.05 -7.13
C LEU A 18 -2.69 -0.82 -6.08
N VAL A 19 -3.01 -0.03 -5.06
CA VAL A 19 -2.18 0.15 -3.86
C VAL A 19 -2.54 -0.93 -2.84
N LYS A 20 -1.62 -1.85 -2.56
CA LYS A 20 -1.72 -2.70 -1.38
C LYS A 20 -0.96 -2.08 -0.23
N SER A 21 -1.53 -2.07 0.96
CA SER A 21 -0.80 -1.68 2.18
C SER A 21 -0.82 -2.81 3.19
N HIS A 22 0.31 -2.97 3.88
CA HIS A 22 0.55 -4.06 4.83
C HIS A 22 1.08 -3.50 6.16
N THR A 23 0.90 -4.29 7.21
CA THR A 23 1.50 -4.05 8.53
C THR A 23 2.52 -5.14 8.84
N ASP A 24 3.29 -4.93 9.91
CA ASP A 24 3.90 -6.06 10.62
C ASP A 24 2.84 -6.77 11.47
N ASN A 25 3.23 -7.85 12.14
CA ASN A 25 2.35 -8.70 12.93
C ASN A 25 2.13 -8.20 14.38
N ARG A 26 2.49 -6.96 14.69
CA ARG A 26 2.32 -6.41 16.03
C ARG A 26 0.95 -5.75 16.13
N GLY A 27 0.13 -6.23 17.05
CA GLY A 27 -1.26 -5.79 17.22
C GLY A 27 -2.25 -6.91 16.96
N SER A 28 -3.54 -6.59 16.94
CA SER A 28 -4.57 -7.55 16.53
C SER A 28 -4.83 -7.48 15.04
N ASP A 29 -5.24 -8.60 14.43
CA ASP A 29 -5.60 -8.68 13.01
C ASP A 29 -6.58 -7.58 12.59
N ALA A 30 -7.61 -7.34 13.40
CA ALA A 30 -8.63 -6.33 13.14
C ALA A 30 -8.04 -4.91 13.11
N TYR A 31 -7.17 -4.59 14.08
CA TYR A 31 -6.48 -3.30 14.14
C TYR A 31 -5.53 -3.13 12.94
N ASN A 32 -4.77 -4.15 12.61
CA ASN A 32 -3.81 -4.13 11.51
C ASN A 32 -4.49 -4.03 10.14
N LEU A 33 -5.63 -4.70 9.98
CA LEU A 33 -6.47 -4.56 8.78
C LEU A 33 -6.96 -3.13 8.62
N GLU A 34 -7.52 -2.53 9.68
CA GLU A 34 -8.01 -1.15 9.63
C GLU A 34 -6.88 -0.13 9.38
N LEU A 35 -5.73 -0.33 10.06
CA LEU A 35 -4.56 0.53 9.90
C LEU A 35 -4.03 0.52 8.46
N SER A 36 -3.85 -0.68 7.89
CA SER A 36 -3.40 -0.81 6.51
C SER A 36 -4.41 -0.22 5.52
N ASP A 37 -5.71 -0.38 5.75
CA ASP A 37 -6.75 0.16 4.88
C ASP A 37 -6.76 1.69 4.88
N ARG A 38 -6.64 2.31 6.07
CA ARG A 38 -6.46 3.77 6.19
C ARG A 38 -5.22 4.27 5.44
N ARG A 39 -4.09 3.54 5.52
CA ARG A 39 -2.85 3.87 4.81
C ARG A 39 -3.01 3.79 3.29
N ALA A 40 -3.64 2.73 2.80
CA ALA A 40 -3.92 2.57 1.38
C ALA A 40 -4.83 3.69 0.87
N LYS A 41 -5.93 3.98 1.57
CA LYS A 41 -6.86 5.07 1.23
C LYS A 41 -6.17 6.43 1.24
N SER A 42 -5.35 6.74 2.24
CA SER A 42 -4.60 8.00 2.30
C SER A 42 -3.66 8.16 1.10
N THR A 43 -2.99 7.09 0.69
CA THR A 43 -2.11 7.09 -0.49
C THR A 43 -2.89 7.34 -1.79
N VAL A 44 -4.05 6.67 -1.95
CA VAL A 44 -4.96 6.89 -3.09
C VAL A 44 -5.43 8.35 -3.13
N GLN A 45 -5.89 8.89 -2.00
CA GLN A 45 -6.36 10.27 -1.90
C GLN A 45 -5.26 11.27 -2.25
N TYR A 46 -4.03 11.03 -1.79
CA TYR A 46 -2.88 11.84 -2.17
C TYR A 46 -2.67 11.84 -3.69
N ILE A 47 -2.67 10.67 -4.33
CA ILE A 47 -2.44 10.58 -5.78
C ILE A 47 -3.57 11.26 -6.58
N ILE A 48 -4.82 11.09 -6.16
CA ILE A 48 -5.97 11.80 -6.74
C ILE A 48 -5.81 13.32 -6.58
N SER A 49 -5.36 13.80 -5.41
CA SER A 49 -5.12 15.23 -5.16
C SER A 49 -4.06 15.84 -6.10
N LYS A 50 -3.20 15.01 -6.71
CA LYS A 50 -2.21 15.43 -7.70
C LYS A 50 -2.74 15.46 -9.15
N GLY A 51 -4.04 15.20 -9.33
CA GLY A 51 -4.72 15.28 -10.63
C GLY A 51 -4.85 13.95 -11.37
N ILE A 52 -4.62 12.81 -10.69
CA ILE A 52 -4.88 11.48 -11.28
C ILE A 52 -6.38 11.14 -11.11
N SER A 53 -7.00 10.59 -12.14
CA SER A 53 -8.41 10.16 -12.07
C SER A 53 -8.59 9.06 -11.01
N ALA A 54 -9.67 9.15 -10.23
CA ALA A 54 -10.05 8.12 -9.27
C ALA A 54 -10.30 6.74 -9.92
N SER A 55 -10.60 6.70 -11.23
CA SER A 55 -10.74 5.44 -11.97
C SER A 55 -9.41 4.73 -12.25
N MET A 56 -8.28 5.45 -12.17
CA MET A 56 -6.95 4.92 -12.48
C MET A 56 -6.24 4.37 -11.24
N ILE A 57 -6.80 4.58 -10.04
CA ILE A 57 -6.15 4.14 -8.82
C ILE A 57 -7.14 3.67 -7.76
N SER A 58 -6.84 2.52 -7.18
CA SER A 58 -7.59 1.94 -6.05
C SER A 58 -6.62 1.53 -4.95
N GLY A 59 -7.13 1.30 -3.74
CA GLY A 59 -6.29 0.91 -2.60
C GLY A 59 -7.02 -0.03 -1.66
N LYS A 60 -6.27 -1.00 -1.10
CA LYS A 60 -6.79 -1.98 -0.14
C LYS A 60 -5.76 -2.30 0.93
N GLY A 61 -6.22 -2.35 2.18
CA GLY A 61 -5.45 -2.85 3.31
C GLY A 61 -5.49 -4.37 3.41
N TYR A 62 -4.36 -4.98 3.76
CA TYR A 62 -4.21 -6.42 3.98
C TYR A 62 -3.78 -6.77 5.41
N GLY A 63 -3.54 -5.76 6.26
CA GLY A 63 -2.97 -5.95 7.58
C GLY A 63 -1.69 -6.77 7.52
N GLU A 64 -1.60 -7.77 8.39
CA GLU A 64 -0.48 -8.71 8.47
C GLU A 64 -0.67 -10.00 7.66
N SER A 65 -1.76 -10.13 6.88
CA SER A 65 -2.14 -11.40 6.26
C SER A 65 -1.24 -11.84 5.10
N GLU A 66 -0.44 -10.93 4.54
CA GLU A 66 0.51 -11.18 3.46
C GLU A 66 1.91 -10.68 3.89
N PRO A 67 2.60 -11.36 4.83
CA PRO A 67 3.93 -10.95 5.28
C PRO A 67 4.94 -11.19 4.17
N LYS A 68 5.87 -10.25 3.99
CA LYS A 68 7.01 -10.42 3.09
C LYS A 68 8.12 -11.24 3.75
N ILE A 69 8.26 -11.08 5.07
CA ILE A 69 9.11 -11.90 5.92
C ILE A 69 8.22 -12.56 6.97
N ASP A 70 8.11 -13.89 6.89
CA ASP A 70 7.41 -14.72 7.87
C ASP A 70 8.39 -15.21 8.94
N CYS A 71 8.64 -14.33 9.92
CA CYS A 71 9.48 -14.60 11.09
C CYS A 71 8.69 -15.17 12.28
N LYS A 72 7.37 -15.40 12.11
CA LYS A 72 6.40 -15.79 13.15
C LYS A 72 6.40 -14.89 14.39
N VAL A 73 7.30 -15.11 15.34
CA VAL A 73 7.33 -14.40 16.63
C VAL A 73 8.62 -13.60 16.83
N ASN A 74 9.70 -13.92 16.10
CA ASN A 74 11.04 -13.39 16.35
C ASN A 74 11.56 -12.59 15.15
N CYS A 75 10.86 -11.52 14.78
CA CYS A 75 11.38 -10.56 13.79
C CYS A 75 12.35 -9.58 14.43
N THR A 76 13.38 -9.18 13.69
CA THR A 76 14.14 -7.96 14.02
C THR A 76 13.34 -6.71 13.64
N GLU A 77 13.73 -5.54 14.14
CA GLU A 77 13.06 -4.29 13.75
C GLU A 77 13.20 -3.98 12.27
N GLU A 78 14.30 -4.41 11.65
CA GLU A 78 14.51 -4.32 10.20
C GLU A 78 13.50 -5.20 9.45
N GLU A 79 13.25 -6.43 9.90
CA GLU A 79 12.27 -7.34 9.29
C GLU A 79 10.84 -6.82 9.46
N PHE A 80 10.51 -6.28 10.64
CA PHE A 80 9.26 -5.57 10.83
C PHE A 80 9.12 -4.39 9.86
N ALA A 81 10.20 -3.61 9.65
CA ALA A 81 10.19 -2.50 8.71
C ALA A 81 9.95 -2.96 7.27
N VAL A 82 10.50 -4.11 6.86
CA VAL A 82 10.24 -4.72 5.55
C VAL A 82 8.76 -5.07 5.39
N ASN A 83 8.10 -5.59 6.43
CA ASN A 83 6.68 -5.92 6.39
C ASN A 83 5.76 -4.68 6.35
N ARG A 84 6.13 -3.59 7.05
CA ARG A 84 5.43 -2.28 7.00
C ARG A 84 5.65 -1.56 5.68
N ARG A 85 4.93 -1.99 4.64
CA ARG A 85 5.13 -1.51 3.26
C ARG A 85 3.82 -1.18 2.54
N SER A 86 3.97 -0.43 1.46
CA SER A 86 2.93 -0.28 0.44
C SER A 86 3.49 -0.73 -0.90
N GLU A 87 2.69 -1.51 -1.63
CA GLU A 87 3.02 -2.05 -2.94
C GLU A 87 2.09 -1.43 -4.00
N PHE A 88 2.63 -1.16 -5.18
CA PHE A 88 1.90 -0.56 -6.30
C PHE A 88 1.88 -1.56 -7.44
N LEU A 89 0.72 -2.14 -7.72
CA LEU A 89 0.55 -3.15 -8.76
C LEU A 89 -0.10 -2.52 -9.97
N ILE A 90 0.47 -2.78 -11.15
CA ILE A 90 -0.17 -2.46 -12.42
C ILE A 90 -1.25 -3.50 -12.69
N VAL A 91 -2.50 -3.06 -12.85
CA VAL A 91 -3.63 -3.95 -13.13
C VAL A 91 -4.14 -3.83 -14.57
N LYS A 92 -3.74 -2.77 -15.28
CA LYS A 92 -4.05 -2.54 -16.70
C LYS A 92 -3.04 -1.57 -17.31
#